data_AF-J4WWX0-F1
#
_entry.id   AF-J4WWX0-F1
#
_cell.length_a   1.000
_cell.length_b   1.000
_cell.length_c   1.000
_cell.angle_alpha   90.00
_cell.angle_beta   90.00
_cell.angle_gamma   90.00
#
_symmetry.space_group_name_H-M   'P 1'
#
loop_
_entity.id
_entity.type
_entity.pdbx_description
1 polymer ?
#
loop_
_entity_poly.entity_id
_entity_poly.type
_entity_poly.pdbx_seq_one_letter_code
_entity_poly.pdbx_strand_id
1 'polypeptide(L)'
;MLNKVSQINLAKILAEKFNEGDWQELFAVTDCEDVPEGLNQFYRHVHWDNPELKGVAISAIESTLARDADNLSKIWALDNVQRFISIANTELFNEIKNIVNQNGQRNVSAAPVKNVNENIYQALEDAEVLLKNNGPHRAYDRVHTALHASLRQMCANHGIATNSTNDNVPGLLSLITAHLKDLPDDGRNEDVFKMLRSSAAILHGINNLRNNYSMAHPTETLLNEADARFAINLVRSIMTYIDELL
;
A
#
# COMPACT_ATOMS: atom_id res chain seq x y z
N MET A 1 9.22 -6.86 -0.19
CA MET A 1 10.11 -7.71 -1.03
C MET A 1 10.13 -9.12 -0.47
N LEU A 2 10.19 -10.14 -1.34
CA LEU A 2 10.30 -11.55 -0.92
C LEU A 2 11.66 -11.84 -0.27
N ASN A 3 11.65 -12.64 0.79
CA ASN A 3 12.89 -13.14 1.39
C ASN A 3 13.57 -14.18 0.46
N LYS A 4 14.85 -14.50 0.72
CA LYS A 4 15.65 -15.39 -0.13
C LYS A 4 15.07 -16.80 -0.28
N VAL A 5 14.52 -17.37 0.80
CA VAL A 5 13.91 -18.71 0.78
C VAL A 5 12.66 -18.72 -0.11
N SER A 6 11.84 -17.68 -0.01
CA SER A 6 10.63 -17.52 -0.82
C SER A 6 10.94 -17.27 -2.29
N GLN A 7 12.01 -16.54 -2.62
CA GLN A 7 12.50 -16.39 -4.00
C GLN A 7 12.92 -17.75 -4.60
N ILE A 8 13.66 -18.56 -3.83
CA ILE A 8 14.07 -19.91 -4.26
C ILE A 8 12.85 -20.81 -4.49
N ASN A 9 11.85 -20.76 -3.61
CA ASN A 9 10.65 -21.57 -3.75
C ASN A 9 9.84 -21.16 -4.98
N LEU A 10 9.68 -19.85 -5.24
CA LEU A 10 9.06 -19.35 -6.45
C LEU A 10 9.79 -19.86 -7.69
N ALA A 11 11.11 -19.72 -7.75
CA ALA A 11 11.91 -20.15 -8.89
C ALA A 11 11.78 -21.65 -9.18
N LYS A 12 11.74 -22.50 -8.14
CA LYS A 12 11.54 -23.95 -8.29
C LYS A 12 10.16 -24.28 -8.86
N ILE A 13 9.12 -23.61 -8.39
CA ILE A 13 7.75 -23.80 -8.90
C ILE A 13 7.68 -23.42 -10.37
N LEU A 14 8.26 -22.27 -10.74
CA LEU A 14 8.29 -21.83 -12.15
C LEU A 14 9.12 -22.78 -13.00
N ALA A 15 10.30 -23.20 -12.55
CA ALA A 15 11.13 -24.19 -13.27
C ALA A 15 10.41 -25.50 -13.58
N GLU A 16 9.52 -25.96 -12.69
CA GLU A 16 8.75 -27.20 -12.87
C GLU A 16 7.49 -27.04 -13.74
N LYS A 17 7.03 -25.81 -13.97
CA LYS A 17 5.74 -25.53 -14.64
C LYS A 17 5.85 -24.76 -15.93
N PHE A 18 6.87 -23.92 -16.06
CA PHE A 18 7.04 -23.04 -17.21
C PHE A 18 7.70 -23.78 -18.37
N ASN A 19 7.13 -23.62 -19.55
CA ASN A 19 7.77 -23.95 -20.81
C ASN A 19 8.63 -22.77 -21.32
N GLU A 20 9.30 -22.94 -22.46
CA GLU A 20 10.16 -21.92 -23.06
C GLU A 20 9.43 -20.60 -23.34
N GLY A 21 8.19 -20.65 -23.81
CA GLY A 21 7.34 -19.49 -24.06
C GLY A 21 6.95 -18.75 -22.77
N ASP A 22 6.60 -19.48 -21.70
CA ASP A 22 6.26 -18.88 -20.41
C ASP A 22 7.46 -18.11 -19.82
N TRP A 23 8.68 -18.65 -19.99
CA TRP A 23 9.91 -17.97 -19.59
C TRP A 23 10.19 -16.73 -20.45
N GLN A 24 10.00 -16.82 -21.78
CA GLN A 24 10.14 -15.66 -22.67
C GLN A 24 9.16 -14.54 -22.30
N GLU A 25 7.90 -14.88 -22.02
CA GLU A 25 6.89 -13.93 -21.56
C GLU A 25 7.32 -13.27 -20.24
N LEU A 26 7.76 -14.07 -19.26
CA LEU A 26 8.22 -13.55 -17.97
C LEU A 26 9.34 -12.52 -18.14
N PHE A 27 10.36 -12.81 -18.95
CA PHE A 27 11.46 -11.88 -19.15
C PHE A 27 11.03 -10.64 -19.95
N ALA A 28 10.13 -10.78 -20.92
CA ALA A 28 9.59 -9.64 -21.67
C ALA A 28 8.76 -8.70 -20.78
N VAL A 29 7.83 -9.23 -19.96
CA VAL A 29 7.00 -8.36 -19.10
C VAL A 29 7.79 -7.70 -17.97
N THR A 30 8.93 -8.28 -17.60
CA THR A 30 9.83 -7.75 -16.55
C THR A 30 10.97 -6.89 -17.09
N ASP A 31 11.04 -6.65 -18.41
CA ASP A 31 12.12 -5.91 -19.07
C ASP A 31 13.51 -6.52 -18.71
N CYS A 32 13.59 -7.86 -18.76
CA CYS A 32 14.71 -8.68 -18.30
C CYS A 32 15.16 -9.72 -19.35
N GLU A 33 14.96 -9.45 -20.63
CA GLU A 33 15.31 -10.37 -21.73
C GLU A 33 16.82 -10.67 -21.84
N ASP A 34 17.67 -9.85 -21.25
CA ASP A 34 19.11 -10.05 -21.15
C ASP A 34 19.51 -10.98 -19.98
N VAL A 35 18.62 -11.25 -19.02
CA VAL A 35 18.92 -12.16 -17.89
C VAL A 35 19.25 -13.58 -18.38
N PRO A 36 18.48 -14.20 -19.29
CA PRO A 36 18.84 -15.48 -19.88
C PRO A 36 20.16 -15.49 -20.63
N GLU A 37 20.55 -14.38 -21.27
CA GLU A 37 21.82 -14.30 -22.02
C GLU A 37 23.03 -14.41 -21.08
N GLY A 38 22.90 -13.86 -19.86
CA GLY A 38 23.88 -14.01 -18.78
C GLY A 38 23.91 -15.40 -18.13
N LEU A 39 22.94 -16.27 -18.43
CA LEU A 39 22.79 -17.60 -17.86
C LEU A 39 23.03 -18.66 -18.93
N ASN A 40 24.23 -19.26 -18.87
CA ASN A 40 24.71 -20.20 -19.87
C ASN A 40 23.65 -21.25 -20.22
N GLN A 41 23.19 -21.24 -21.48
CA GLN A 41 22.26 -22.22 -22.03
C GLN A 41 20.88 -22.28 -21.33
N PHE A 42 20.39 -21.18 -20.73
CA PHE A 42 19.11 -21.15 -20.00
C PHE A 42 17.96 -21.83 -20.76
N TYR A 43 17.65 -21.37 -21.97
CA TYR A 43 16.56 -21.93 -22.78
C TYR A 43 16.81 -23.38 -23.20
N ARG A 44 18.07 -23.80 -23.35
CA ARG A 44 18.39 -25.21 -23.58
C ARG A 44 18.08 -26.05 -22.34
N HIS A 45 18.35 -25.54 -21.13
CA HIS A 45 17.96 -26.24 -19.90
C HIS A 45 16.45 -26.32 -19.74
N VAL A 46 15.70 -25.29 -20.14
CA VAL A 46 14.23 -25.32 -20.18
C VAL A 46 13.74 -26.35 -21.19
N HIS A 47 14.24 -26.30 -22.42
CA HIS A 47 13.78 -27.15 -23.53
C HIS A 47 13.99 -28.65 -23.27
N TRP A 48 15.10 -29.01 -22.62
CA TRP A 48 15.48 -30.41 -22.37
C TRP A 48 15.21 -30.87 -20.93
N ASP A 49 14.57 -30.05 -20.10
CA ASP A 49 14.34 -30.30 -18.67
C ASP A 49 15.59 -30.81 -17.94
N ASN A 50 16.71 -30.11 -18.18
CA ASN A 50 18.00 -30.53 -17.66
C ASN A 50 18.06 -30.39 -16.12
N PRO A 51 18.83 -31.23 -15.40
CA PRO A 51 18.96 -31.15 -13.95
C PRO A 51 19.39 -29.77 -13.42
N GLU A 52 20.16 -29.02 -14.21
CA GLU A 52 20.64 -27.68 -13.87
C GLU A 52 19.55 -26.58 -13.97
N LEU A 53 18.39 -26.88 -14.58
CA LEU A 53 17.30 -25.93 -14.78
C LEU A 53 16.90 -25.23 -13.49
N LYS A 54 16.77 -25.97 -12.38
CA LYS A 54 16.42 -25.39 -11.08
C LYS A 54 17.46 -24.36 -10.61
N GLY A 55 18.75 -24.62 -10.84
CA GLY A 55 19.82 -23.70 -10.44
C GLY A 55 19.85 -22.42 -11.27
N VAL A 56 19.71 -22.55 -12.60
CA VAL A 56 19.68 -21.38 -13.49
C VAL A 56 18.38 -20.58 -13.32
N ALA A 57 17.24 -21.22 -13.06
CA ALA A 57 15.96 -20.56 -12.77
C ALA A 57 16.00 -19.76 -11.46
N ILE A 58 16.66 -20.28 -10.41
CA ILE A 58 16.90 -19.52 -9.17
C ILE A 58 17.69 -18.24 -9.48
N SER A 59 18.79 -18.37 -10.22
CA SER A 59 19.64 -17.21 -10.58
C SER A 59 18.87 -16.19 -11.43
N ALA A 60 18.02 -16.66 -12.34
CA ALA A 60 17.19 -15.81 -13.18
C ALA A 60 16.16 -15.02 -12.36
N ILE A 61 15.36 -15.70 -11.53
CA ILE A 61 14.32 -15.06 -10.72
C ILE A 61 14.93 -14.10 -9.71
N GLU A 62 16.07 -14.45 -9.09
CA GLU A 62 16.78 -13.54 -8.19
C GLU A 62 17.24 -12.26 -8.91
N SER A 63 17.81 -12.40 -10.10
CA SER A 63 18.26 -11.27 -10.92
C SER A 63 17.08 -10.40 -11.37
N THR A 64 16.00 -11.01 -11.83
CA THR A 64 14.77 -10.31 -12.24
C THR A 64 14.14 -9.57 -11.06
N LEU A 65 13.98 -10.20 -9.90
CA LEU A 65 13.38 -9.56 -8.71
C LEU A 65 14.26 -8.46 -8.10
N ALA A 66 15.59 -8.52 -8.29
CA ALA A 66 16.51 -7.50 -7.81
C ALA A 66 16.52 -6.22 -8.67
N ARG A 67 16.11 -6.30 -9.94
CA ARG A 67 16.11 -5.16 -10.88
C ARG A 67 15.03 -4.14 -10.61
N ASP A 68 13.82 -4.61 -10.32
CA ASP A 68 12.67 -3.76 -10.06
C ASP A 68 11.78 -4.39 -8.99
N ALA A 69 11.38 -3.59 -8.00
CA ALA A 69 10.45 -4.00 -6.94
C ALA A 69 9.06 -4.39 -7.50
N ASP A 70 8.69 -3.87 -8.67
CA ASP A 70 7.42 -4.18 -9.35
C ASP A 70 7.47 -5.51 -10.12
N ASN A 71 8.65 -6.10 -10.34
CA ASN A 71 8.77 -7.36 -11.09
C ASN A 71 8.05 -8.52 -10.41
N LEU A 72 7.94 -8.53 -9.08
CA LEU A 72 7.13 -9.52 -8.39
C LEU A 72 5.64 -9.42 -8.78
N SER A 73 5.12 -8.21 -8.88
CA SER A 73 3.73 -7.96 -9.27
C SER A 73 3.49 -8.35 -10.73
N LYS A 74 4.45 -8.07 -11.62
CA LYS A 74 4.42 -8.49 -13.03
C LYS A 74 4.41 -10.02 -13.15
N ILE A 75 5.30 -10.73 -12.44
CA ILE A 75 5.33 -12.21 -12.41
C ILE A 75 4.03 -12.78 -11.84
N TRP A 76 3.48 -12.19 -10.79
CA TRP A 76 2.21 -12.63 -10.18
C TRP A 76 0.99 -12.48 -11.10
N ALA A 77 1.06 -11.55 -12.06
CA ALA A 77 0.00 -11.29 -13.02
C ALA A 77 0.03 -12.22 -14.24
N LEU A 78 1.13 -12.97 -14.45
CA LEU A 78 1.24 -13.93 -15.53
C LEU A 78 0.21 -15.07 -15.40
N ASP A 79 -0.19 -15.59 -16.55
CA ASP A 79 -1.18 -16.67 -16.62
C ASP A 79 -0.73 -17.89 -15.82
N ASN A 80 -1.67 -18.45 -15.05
CA ASN A 80 -1.49 -19.65 -14.23
C ASN A 80 -0.48 -19.56 -13.07
N VAL A 81 0.33 -18.51 -12.93
CA VAL A 81 1.32 -18.38 -11.84
C VAL A 81 0.66 -18.49 -10.47
N GLN A 82 -0.43 -17.74 -10.25
CA GLN A 82 -1.20 -17.80 -9.00
C GLN A 82 -1.70 -19.21 -8.69
N ARG A 83 -2.15 -19.94 -9.71
CA ARG A 83 -2.63 -21.32 -9.58
C ARG A 83 -1.47 -22.28 -9.28
N PHE A 84 -0.33 -22.12 -9.91
CA PHE A 84 0.84 -22.97 -9.67
C PHE A 84 1.34 -22.82 -8.24
N ILE A 85 1.44 -21.59 -7.74
CA ILE A 85 1.90 -21.32 -6.39
C ILE A 85 0.87 -21.80 -5.36
N SER A 86 -0.43 -21.57 -5.57
CA SER A 86 -1.46 -22.02 -4.62
C SER A 86 -1.54 -23.54 -4.47
N ILE A 87 -1.25 -24.29 -5.53
CA ILE A 87 -1.20 -25.75 -5.50
C ILE A 87 0.09 -26.26 -4.82
N ALA A 88 1.23 -25.63 -5.09
CA ALA A 88 2.52 -26.11 -4.61
C ALA A 88 2.85 -25.66 -3.18
N ASN A 89 2.51 -24.42 -2.81
CA ASN A 89 2.86 -23.83 -1.53
C ASN A 89 1.90 -22.68 -1.14
N THR A 90 0.91 -23.00 -0.30
CA THR A 90 -0.09 -22.05 0.20
C THR A 90 0.51 -20.89 1.01
N GLU A 91 1.59 -21.14 1.76
CA GLU A 91 2.25 -20.10 2.56
C GLU A 91 2.92 -19.07 1.66
N LEU A 92 3.68 -19.53 0.67
CA LEU A 92 4.28 -18.67 -0.35
C LEU A 92 3.22 -17.91 -1.16
N PHE A 93 2.11 -18.57 -1.50
CA PHE A 93 0.98 -17.92 -2.18
C PHE A 93 0.46 -16.73 -1.37
N ASN A 94 0.20 -16.93 -0.09
CA ASN A 94 -0.29 -15.88 0.80
C ASN A 94 0.75 -14.77 1.00
N GLU A 95 2.03 -15.12 1.13
CA GLU A 95 3.12 -14.14 1.22
C GLU A 95 3.18 -13.24 -0.02
N ILE A 96 3.24 -13.84 -1.23
CA ILE A 96 3.31 -13.07 -2.48
C ILE A 96 2.04 -12.24 -2.68
N LYS A 97 0.86 -12.81 -2.43
CA LYS A 97 -0.41 -12.09 -2.51
C LYS A 97 -0.40 -10.85 -1.62
N ASN A 98 0.06 -10.97 -0.38
CA ASN A 98 0.16 -9.85 0.54
C ASN A 98 1.15 -8.79 0.03
N ILE A 99 2.33 -9.21 -0.44
CA ILE A 99 3.34 -8.28 -0.97
C ILE A 99 2.85 -7.56 -2.24
N VAL A 100 2.20 -8.26 -3.17
CA VAL A 100 1.71 -7.67 -4.43
C VAL A 100 0.55 -6.71 -4.16
N ASN A 101 -0.34 -7.05 -3.23
CA ASN A 101 -1.38 -6.13 -2.77
C ASN A 101 -0.76 -4.88 -2.12
N GLN A 102 0.34 -5.02 -1.40
CA GLN A 102 1.13 -3.93 -0.82
C GLN A 102 2.02 -3.18 -1.84
N ASN A 103 2.40 -3.76 -2.97
CA ASN A 103 3.23 -3.10 -4.00
C ASN A 103 2.37 -2.34 -5.04
N GLY A 104 1.12 -2.77 -5.27
CA GLY A 104 0.09 -1.94 -5.92
C GLY A 104 -0.29 -0.68 -5.12
N GLN A 105 0.32 -0.56 -3.94
CA GLN A 105 0.27 0.44 -2.90
C GLN A 105 1.69 1.01 -2.70
N ARG A 106 2.28 1.72 -3.68
CA ARG A 106 3.47 2.56 -3.42
C ARG A 106 3.06 3.67 -2.44
N ASN A 107 3.02 3.31 -1.17
CA ASN A 107 2.55 4.09 -0.05
C ASN A 107 3.72 4.26 0.91
N VAL A 108 3.74 5.38 1.62
CA VAL A 108 4.60 5.56 2.78
C VAL A 108 4.22 4.45 3.77
N SER A 109 5.17 3.55 4.07
CA SER A 109 4.96 2.52 5.09
C SER A 109 4.76 3.23 6.42
N ALA A 110 3.53 3.17 6.93
CA ALA A 110 3.16 3.74 8.22
C ALA A 110 2.83 2.59 9.17
N ALA A 111 3.36 2.61 10.40
CA ALA A 111 3.06 1.60 11.39
C ALA A 111 1.55 1.54 11.68
N PRO A 112 1.00 0.34 12.02
CA PRO A 112 -0.41 0.21 12.36
C PRO A 112 -0.79 1.06 13.57
N VAL A 113 -1.81 1.92 13.41
CA VAL A 113 -2.51 2.68 14.46
C VAL A 113 -3.09 1.70 15.48
N LYS A 114 -2.75 1.90 16.75
CA LYS A 114 -3.08 1.00 17.87
C LYS A 114 -4.39 1.36 18.57
N ASN A 115 -4.82 2.63 18.51
CA ASN A 115 -5.93 3.13 19.32
C ASN A 115 -7.27 3.29 18.54
N VAL A 116 -7.66 2.33 17.68
CA VAL A 116 -8.92 2.41 16.89
C VAL A 116 -9.74 1.13 16.87
N ASN A 117 -11.08 1.26 17.02
CA ASN A 117 -12.06 0.18 16.93
C ASN A 117 -12.58 -0.06 15.50
N GLU A 118 -12.58 0.98 14.66
CA GLU A 118 -12.88 0.89 13.23
C GLU A 118 -11.53 0.82 12.49
N ASN A 119 -11.27 -0.25 11.73
CA ASN A 119 -9.97 -0.43 11.09
C ASN A 119 -9.78 0.62 9.98
N ILE A 120 -9.18 1.76 10.33
CA ILE A 120 -8.81 2.84 9.40
C ILE A 120 -7.97 2.30 8.23
N TYR A 121 -7.14 1.28 8.44
CA TYR A 121 -6.39 0.65 7.36
C TYR A 121 -7.29 -0.10 6.39
N GLN A 122 -8.31 -0.80 6.89
CA GLN A 122 -9.32 -1.39 6.01
C GLN A 122 -10.00 -0.30 5.19
N ALA A 123 -10.36 0.84 5.79
CA ALA A 123 -10.96 1.93 5.04
C ALA A 123 -10.01 2.61 4.04
N LEU A 124 -8.72 2.68 4.35
CA LEU A 124 -7.68 3.17 3.44
C LEU A 124 -7.44 2.19 2.28
N GLU A 125 -7.45 0.88 2.55
CA GLU A 125 -7.41 -0.18 1.52
C GLU A 125 -8.67 -0.15 0.65
N ASP A 126 -9.85 -0.06 1.25
CA ASP A 126 -11.13 0.07 0.56
C ASP A 126 -11.12 1.30 -0.35
N ALA A 127 -10.59 2.43 0.14
CA ALA A 127 -10.51 3.67 -0.64
C ALA A 127 -9.63 3.52 -1.88
N GLU A 128 -8.59 2.71 -1.84
CA GLU A 128 -7.75 2.47 -3.01
C GLU A 128 -8.41 1.53 -4.02
N VAL A 129 -9.16 0.53 -3.56
CA VAL A 129 -10.01 -0.29 -4.43
C VAL A 129 -11.08 0.59 -5.10
N LEU A 130 -11.70 1.48 -4.32
CA LEU A 130 -12.66 2.45 -4.83
C LEU A 130 -12.03 3.43 -5.81
N LEU A 131 -10.79 3.85 -5.58
CA LEU A 131 -10.07 4.74 -6.50
C LEU A 131 -9.91 4.09 -7.88
N LYS A 132 -9.53 2.80 -7.91
CA LYS A 132 -9.35 2.02 -9.15
C LYS A 132 -10.66 1.71 -9.87
N ASN A 133 -11.71 1.36 -9.12
CA ASN A 133 -12.93 0.75 -9.69
C ASN A 133 -14.15 1.67 -9.73
N ASN A 134 -14.17 2.73 -8.91
CA ASN A 134 -15.35 3.54 -8.66
C ASN A 134 -15.08 5.06 -8.66
N GLY A 135 -13.83 5.46 -8.88
CA GLY A 135 -13.40 6.84 -9.02
C GLY A 135 -13.02 7.53 -7.71
N PRO A 136 -12.30 8.67 -7.83
CA PRO A 136 -11.66 9.36 -6.71
C PRO A 136 -12.64 9.89 -5.66
N HIS A 137 -13.87 10.21 -6.05
CA HIS A 137 -14.88 10.69 -5.12
C HIS A 137 -15.20 9.67 -4.02
N ARG A 138 -15.49 8.41 -4.39
CA ARG A 138 -15.87 7.39 -3.41
C ARG A 138 -14.71 7.04 -2.49
N ALA A 139 -13.49 7.07 -3.03
CA ALA A 139 -12.27 6.91 -2.24
C ALA A 139 -12.14 8.01 -1.16
N TYR A 140 -12.35 9.28 -1.53
CA TYR A 140 -12.32 10.40 -0.59
C TYR A 140 -13.36 10.28 0.52
N ASP A 141 -14.62 9.95 0.19
CA ASP A 141 -15.68 9.81 1.19
C ASP A 141 -15.38 8.69 2.18
N ARG A 142 -14.86 7.56 1.68
CA ARG A 142 -14.47 6.42 2.51
C ARG A 142 -13.35 6.79 3.48
N VAL A 143 -12.29 7.44 2.99
CA VAL A 143 -11.16 7.91 3.83
C VAL A 143 -11.62 8.95 4.83
N HIS A 144 -12.39 9.95 4.41
CA HIS A 144 -12.85 11.01 5.30
C HIS A 144 -13.73 10.45 6.43
N THR A 145 -14.67 9.55 6.11
CA THR A 145 -15.55 8.91 7.10
C THR A 145 -14.72 8.16 8.15
N ALA A 146 -13.76 7.35 7.69
CA ALA A 146 -12.92 6.58 8.58
C ALA A 146 -11.95 7.47 9.39
N LEU A 147 -11.38 8.52 8.79
CA LEU A 147 -10.56 9.52 9.47
C LEU A 147 -11.33 10.16 10.62
N HIS A 148 -12.56 10.62 10.35
CA HIS A 148 -13.41 11.25 11.34
C HIS A 148 -13.75 10.31 12.50
N ALA A 149 -14.15 9.08 12.20
CA ALA A 149 -14.41 8.05 13.21
C ALA A 149 -13.16 7.71 14.04
N SER A 150 -12.00 7.63 13.40
CA SER A 150 -10.73 7.31 14.05
C SER A 150 -10.30 8.40 15.03
N LEU A 151 -10.34 9.66 14.61
CA LEU A 151 -10.02 10.79 15.50
C LEU A 151 -10.98 10.86 16.69
N ARG A 152 -12.26 10.55 16.50
CA ARG A 152 -13.22 10.44 17.60
C ARG A 152 -12.88 9.32 18.56
N GLN A 153 -12.50 8.16 18.04
CA GLN A 153 -12.11 7.02 18.87
C GLN A 153 -10.84 7.33 19.68
N MET A 154 -9.85 7.97 19.07
CA MET A 154 -8.66 8.47 19.76
C MET A 154 -9.04 9.44 20.88
N CYS A 155 -9.93 10.41 20.61
CA CYS A 155 -10.41 11.30 21.66
C CYS A 155 -11.08 10.52 22.81
N ALA A 156 -11.94 9.56 22.50
CA ALA A 156 -12.62 8.74 23.50
C ALA A 156 -11.64 7.90 24.35
N ASN A 157 -10.62 7.29 23.72
CA ASN A 157 -9.63 6.46 24.39
C ASN A 157 -8.77 7.26 25.39
N HIS A 158 -8.55 8.55 25.12
CA HIS A 158 -7.75 9.45 25.95
C HIS A 158 -8.59 10.39 26.84
N GLY A 159 -9.91 10.15 26.94
CA GLY A 159 -10.80 10.96 27.78
C GLY A 159 -10.97 12.41 27.31
N ILE A 160 -10.70 12.69 26.04
CA ILE A 160 -10.86 14.02 25.43
C ILE A 160 -12.35 14.21 25.08
N ALA A 161 -12.97 15.22 25.68
CA ALA A 161 -14.38 15.53 25.43
C ALA A 161 -14.59 16.00 23.99
N THR A 162 -15.53 15.36 23.28
CA THR A 162 -15.93 15.73 21.92
C THR A 162 -17.42 16.05 21.86
N ASN A 163 -17.79 16.91 20.92
CA ASN A 163 -19.16 17.22 20.55
C ASN A 163 -19.51 16.54 19.21
N SER A 164 -20.40 15.56 19.28
CA SER A 164 -20.78 14.71 18.14
C SER A 164 -21.45 15.47 16.98
N THR A 165 -21.97 16.68 17.20
CA THR A 165 -22.60 17.50 16.13
C THR A 165 -21.69 18.56 15.54
N ASN A 166 -20.66 19.02 16.27
CA ASN A 166 -19.87 20.19 15.86
C ASN A 166 -18.40 19.88 15.53
N ASP A 167 -17.87 18.74 15.98
CA ASP A 167 -16.46 18.44 15.77
C ASP A 167 -16.24 17.76 14.43
N ASN A 168 -15.87 18.57 13.44
CA ASN A 168 -15.32 18.11 12.17
C ASN A 168 -13.87 17.63 12.33
N VAL A 169 -13.29 17.05 11.27
CA VAL A 169 -11.92 16.51 11.30
C VAL A 169 -10.87 17.52 11.82
N PRO A 170 -10.79 18.78 11.32
CA PRO A 170 -9.89 19.78 11.89
C PRO A 170 -10.17 20.12 13.36
N GLY A 171 -11.44 20.14 13.78
CA GLY A 171 -11.84 20.37 15.17
C GLY A 171 -11.33 19.28 16.10
N LEU A 172 -11.50 18.00 15.72
CA LEU A 172 -11.00 16.86 16.48
C LEU A 172 -9.48 16.89 16.63
N LEU A 173 -8.74 17.20 15.55
CA LEU A 173 -7.29 17.34 15.62
C LEU A 173 -6.87 18.50 16.53
N SER A 174 -7.65 19.58 16.56
CA SER A 174 -7.39 20.71 17.46
C SER A 174 -7.56 20.32 18.93
N LEU A 175 -8.56 19.49 19.25
CA LEU A 175 -8.76 18.94 20.60
C LEU A 175 -7.60 18.02 21.01
N ILE A 176 -7.16 17.12 20.12
CA ILE A 176 -5.98 16.27 20.35
C ILE A 176 -4.73 17.13 20.56
N THR A 177 -4.53 18.15 19.75
CA THR A 177 -3.38 19.07 19.90
C THR A 177 -3.41 19.81 21.23
N ALA A 178 -4.59 20.19 21.72
CA ALA A 178 -4.74 20.79 23.04
C ALA A 178 -4.38 19.80 24.16
N HIS A 179 -4.85 18.54 24.06
CA HIS A 179 -4.49 17.49 25.00
C HIS A 179 -2.97 17.24 25.05
N LEU A 180 -2.31 17.17 23.88
CA LEU A 180 -0.86 16.97 23.81
C LEU A 180 -0.05 18.13 24.42
N LYS A 181 -0.58 19.36 24.44
CA LYS A 181 0.07 20.51 25.09
C LYS A 181 0.08 20.42 26.62
N ASP A 182 -0.82 19.64 27.20
CA ASP A 182 -0.89 19.43 28.64
C ASP A 182 0.09 18.33 29.10
N LEU A 183 0.69 17.58 28.16
CA LEU A 183 1.72 16.59 28.44
C LEU A 183 3.09 17.25 28.69
N PRO A 184 4.00 16.60 29.46
CA PRO A 184 5.34 17.11 29.68
C PRO A 184 6.11 17.33 28.38
N ASP A 185 6.77 18.47 28.27
CA ASP A 185 7.62 18.80 27.12
C ASP A 185 8.91 17.96 27.14
N ASP A 186 9.17 17.27 26.03
CA ASP A 186 10.37 16.46 25.81
C ASP A 186 11.45 17.20 24.98
N GLY A 187 11.23 18.49 24.71
CA GLY A 187 12.12 19.35 23.94
C GLY A 187 11.79 19.44 22.44
N ARG A 188 10.75 18.74 21.98
CA ARG A 188 10.32 18.74 20.56
C ARG A 188 8.99 19.46 20.31
N ASN A 189 8.30 19.87 21.37
CA ASN A 189 6.92 20.36 21.28
C ASN A 189 6.71 21.48 20.26
N GLU A 190 7.67 22.41 20.12
CA GLU A 190 7.54 23.52 19.16
C GLU A 190 7.35 23.02 17.72
N ASP A 191 8.19 22.09 17.28
CA ASP A 191 8.17 21.56 15.92
C ASP A 191 7.04 20.54 15.72
N VAL A 192 6.77 19.71 16.72
CA VAL A 192 5.62 18.80 16.72
C VAL A 192 4.31 19.59 16.54
N PHE A 193 4.11 20.68 17.29
CA PHE A 193 2.89 21.48 17.16
C PHE A 193 2.84 22.31 15.88
N LYS A 194 3.99 22.67 15.28
CA LYS A 194 4.01 23.22 13.90
C LYS A 194 3.54 22.17 12.91
N MET A 195 4.04 20.94 12.99
CA MET A 195 3.64 19.84 12.13
C MET A 195 2.14 19.54 12.26
N LEU A 196 1.59 19.46 13.49
CA LEU A 196 0.16 19.23 13.71
C LEU A 196 -0.72 20.37 13.15
N ARG A 197 -0.28 21.63 13.25
CA ARG A 197 -0.96 22.77 12.60
C ARG A 197 -0.98 22.65 11.08
N SER A 198 0.14 22.24 10.47
CA SER A 198 0.20 21.98 9.03
C SER A 198 -0.69 20.80 8.63
N SER A 199 -0.71 19.74 9.42
CA SER A 199 -1.62 18.60 9.23
C SER A 199 -3.08 19.04 9.27
N ALA A 200 -3.47 19.90 10.21
CA ALA A 200 -4.83 20.44 10.27
C ALA A 200 -5.20 21.26 9.01
N ALA A 201 -4.27 22.06 8.49
CA ALA A 201 -4.47 22.79 7.23
C ALA A 201 -4.64 21.85 6.03
N ILE A 202 -3.85 20.77 5.97
CA ILE A 202 -3.97 19.71 4.96
C ILE A 202 -5.34 19.03 5.03
N LEU A 203 -5.77 18.61 6.23
CA LEU A 203 -7.07 17.96 6.43
C LEU A 203 -8.24 18.90 6.08
N HIS A 204 -8.10 20.20 6.35
CA HIS A 204 -9.06 21.20 5.90
C HIS A 204 -9.10 21.31 4.37
N GLY A 205 -7.95 21.30 3.69
CA GLY A 205 -7.88 21.26 2.22
C GLY A 205 -8.55 20.01 1.63
N ILE A 206 -8.33 18.84 2.23
CA ILE A 206 -8.99 17.58 1.87
C ILE A 206 -10.51 17.69 2.02
N ASN A 207 -10.99 18.26 3.13
CA ASN A 207 -12.42 18.49 3.34
C ASN A 207 -13.02 19.45 2.30
N ASN A 208 -12.29 20.50 1.92
CA ASN A 208 -12.73 21.43 0.87
C ASN A 208 -12.79 20.79 -0.51
N LEU A 209 -11.79 19.99 -0.85
CA LEU A 209 -11.78 19.23 -2.11
C LEU A 209 -12.98 18.28 -2.18
N ARG A 210 -13.27 17.60 -1.08
CA ARG A 210 -14.46 16.75 -0.94
C ARG A 210 -15.76 17.55 -1.06
N ASN A 211 -15.91 18.70 -0.41
CA ASN A 211 -17.18 19.43 -0.43
C ASN A 211 -17.46 20.16 -1.76
N ASN A 212 -16.43 20.59 -2.49
CA ASN A 212 -16.58 21.45 -3.67
C ASN A 212 -16.33 20.76 -5.02
N TYR A 213 -15.67 19.59 -5.02
CA TYR A 213 -15.27 18.88 -6.25
C TYR A 213 -15.72 17.41 -6.25
N SER A 214 -16.60 17.05 -5.32
CA SER A 214 -17.34 15.79 -5.32
C SER A 214 -18.78 16.03 -5.81
N MET A 215 -19.48 14.99 -6.25
CA MET A 215 -20.76 15.07 -6.98
C MET A 215 -21.95 15.76 -6.26
N ALA A 216 -21.72 16.43 -5.13
CA ALA A 216 -22.72 17.23 -4.42
C ALA A 216 -23.14 18.50 -5.17
N HIS A 217 -22.28 19.02 -6.06
CA HIS A 217 -22.60 20.15 -6.94
C HIS A 217 -22.04 19.90 -8.36
N PRO A 218 -22.72 20.38 -9.41
CA PRO A 218 -22.22 20.28 -10.79
C PRO A 218 -21.04 21.24 -10.98
N THR A 219 -19.89 20.87 -10.44
CA THR A 219 -18.63 21.59 -10.65
C THR A 219 -17.95 21.00 -11.88
N GLU A 220 -17.61 21.84 -12.86
CA GLU A 220 -17.07 21.44 -14.18
C GLU A 220 -15.70 20.75 -14.15
N THR A 221 -15.05 20.70 -12.98
CA THR A 221 -13.78 19.98 -12.76
C THR A 221 -13.96 18.91 -11.70
N LEU A 222 -13.99 17.65 -12.13
CA LEU A 222 -13.96 16.49 -11.22
C LEU A 222 -12.58 16.36 -10.59
N LEU A 223 -12.56 15.91 -9.34
CA LEU A 223 -11.35 15.56 -8.61
C LEU A 223 -10.58 14.46 -9.37
N ASN A 224 -9.27 14.61 -9.56
CA ASN A 224 -8.47 13.65 -10.33
C ASN A 224 -7.84 12.56 -9.44
N GLU A 225 -7.35 11.50 -10.06
CA GLU A 225 -6.78 10.35 -9.35
C GLU A 225 -5.50 10.69 -8.55
N ALA A 226 -4.71 11.65 -9.03
CA ALA A 226 -3.48 12.07 -8.35
C ALA A 226 -3.78 12.77 -7.02
N ASP A 227 -4.76 13.68 -7.01
CA ASP A 227 -5.20 14.38 -5.80
C ASP A 227 -5.80 13.41 -4.77
N ALA A 228 -6.51 12.39 -5.23
CA ALA A 228 -7.03 11.33 -4.35
C ALA A 228 -5.94 10.46 -3.75
N ARG A 229 -4.99 10.00 -4.57
CA ARG A 229 -3.87 9.22 -4.07
C ARG A 229 -3.04 10.02 -3.07
N PHE A 230 -2.80 11.30 -3.35
CA PHE A 230 -2.07 12.19 -2.46
C PHE A 230 -2.78 12.35 -1.11
N ALA A 231 -4.08 12.64 -1.12
CA ALA A 231 -4.85 12.78 0.12
C ALA A 231 -4.91 11.50 0.95
N ILE A 232 -5.14 10.34 0.32
CA ILE A 232 -5.16 9.03 1.01
C ILE A 232 -3.83 8.81 1.76
N ASN A 233 -2.71 9.10 1.10
CA ASN A 233 -1.38 8.93 1.69
C ASN A 233 -1.08 9.93 2.81
N LEU A 234 -1.52 11.18 2.67
CA LEU A 234 -1.41 12.18 3.73
C LEU A 234 -2.25 11.80 4.95
N VAL A 235 -3.49 11.36 4.75
CA VAL A 235 -4.36 10.92 5.85
C VAL A 235 -3.73 9.74 6.59
N ARG A 236 -3.24 8.73 5.85
CA ARG A 236 -2.53 7.59 6.45
C ARG A 236 -1.36 8.05 7.33
N SER A 237 -0.50 8.91 6.79
CA SER A 237 0.71 9.38 7.48
C SER A 237 0.38 10.23 8.71
N ILE A 238 -0.58 11.15 8.58
CA ILE A 238 -1.04 12.02 9.67
C ILE A 238 -1.66 11.18 10.80
N MET A 239 -2.48 10.18 10.45
CA MET A 239 -3.15 9.34 11.44
C MET A 239 -2.19 8.48 12.25
N THR A 240 -1.24 7.81 11.59
CA THR A 240 -0.21 7.05 12.30
C THR A 240 0.59 7.95 13.23
N TYR A 241 0.98 9.13 12.76
CA TYR A 241 1.76 10.05 13.60
C TYR A 241 0.98 10.55 14.81
N ILE A 242 -0.30 10.89 14.65
CA ILE A 242 -1.16 11.32 15.77
C ILE A 242 -1.31 10.18 16.80
N ASP A 243 -1.49 8.95 16.34
CA ASP A 243 -1.61 7.79 17.22
C ASP A 243 -0.36 7.52 18.03
N GLU A 244 0.82 7.73 17.45
CA GLU A 244 2.10 7.56 18.14
C GLU A 244 2.39 8.67 19.15
N LEU A 245 1.76 9.84 19.01
CA LEU A 245 1.86 10.94 19.97
C LEU A 245 0.95 10.76 21.20
N LEU A 246 -0.10 9.95 21.07
CA LEU A 246 -1.11 9.69 22.09
C LEU A 246 -0.76 8.45 22.93
#